data_AF-H3RKY1-F1
#
_entry.id   AF-H3RKY1-F1
#
_cell.length_a   1.000
_cell.length_b   1.000
_cell.length_c   1.000
_cell.angle_alpha   90.00
_cell.angle_beta   90.00
_cell.angle_gamma   90.00
#
_symmetry.space_group_name_H-M   'P 1'
#
loop_
_entity.id
_entity.type
_entity.pdbx_description
1 polymer ?
#
loop_
_entity_poly.entity_id
_entity_poly.type
_entity_poly.pdbx_seq_one_letter_code
_entity_poly.pdbx_strand_id
1 'polypeptide(L)' 'MSHNLAAREKAERDKINVDLAASGVAYRERLNLPVIPAQVEHQQPEELRDYFRERLTMILPSCSSSRRQP' A
#
# COMPACT_ATOMS: atom_id res chain seq x y z
N MET A 1 -0.72 26.53 -6.32
CA MET A 1 -1.43 25.46 -5.58
C MET A 1 -0.39 24.63 -4.83
N SER A 2 -0.14 24.94 -3.56
CA SER A 2 0.84 24.23 -2.73
C SER A 2 0.33 22.82 -2.39
N HIS A 3 0.84 21.79 -3.09
CA HIS A 3 0.59 20.38 -2.77
C HIS A 3 1.45 19.92 -1.57
N ASN A 4 1.41 20.66 -0.47
CA ASN A 4 2.16 20.30 0.73
C ASN A 4 1.43 19.19 1.50
N LEU A 5 1.94 17.97 1.39
CA LEU A 5 1.48 16.81 2.18
C LEU A 5 1.58 17.06 3.69
N ALA A 6 2.54 17.88 4.12
CA ALA A 6 2.73 18.26 5.52
C ALA A 6 1.63 19.21 6.03
N ALA A 7 0.93 19.92 5.15
CA ALA A 7 -0.16 20.83 5.50
C ALA A 7 -1.53 20.12 5.58
N ARG A 8 -1.60 18.83 5.22
CA ARG A 8 -2.81 18.03 5.29
C ARG A 8 -3.04 17.47 6.68
N GLU A 9 -4.29 17.12 6.97
CA GLU A 9 -4.67 16.52 8.24
C GLU A 9 -3.95 15.19 8.47
N LYS A 10 -3.71 14.88 9.74
CA LYS A 10 -2.95 13.68 10.15
C LYS A 10 -3.59 12.40 9.61
N ALA A 11 -4.93 12.31 9.64
CA ALA A 11 -5.67 11.17 9.12
C ALA A 11 -5.47 10.96 7.60
N GLU A 12 -5.37 12.05 6.83
CA GLU A 12 -5.13 11.96 5.40
C GLU A 12 -3.70 11.52 5.09
N ARG A 13 -2.73 12.02 5.87
CA ARG A 13 -1.33 11.57 5.78
C ARG A 13 -1.19 10.10 6.12
N ASP A 14 -1.91 9.62 7.13
CA ASP A 14 -1.87 8.22 7.53
C ASP A 14 -2.46 7.30 6.45
N LYS A 15 -3.56 7.70 5.80
CA LYS A 15 -4.11 6.99 4.63
C LYS A 15 -3.09 6.89 3.47
N ILE A 16 -2.39 7.97 3.17
CA ILE A 16 -1.35 8.00 2.13
C ILE A 16 -0.17 7.07 2.48
N ASN A 17 0.23 7.02 3.75
CA ASN A 17 1.28 6.12 4.22
C ASN A 17 0.88 4.64 4.09
N VAL A 18 -0.39 4.32 4.38
CA VAL A 18 -0.94 2.97 4.24
C VAL A 18 -0.97 2.54 2.78
N ASP A 19 -1.39 3.43 1.88
CA ASP A 19 -1.34 3.20 0.43
C ASP A 19 0.06 2.98 -0.10
N LEU A 20 1.03 3.76 0.40
CA LEU A 20 2.43 3.60 0.04
C LEU A 20 2.97 2.24 0.51
N ALA A 21 2.58 1.80 1.69
CA ALA A 21 2.95 0.49 2.20
C ALA A 21 2.33 -0.65 1.36
N ALA A 22 1.06 -0.52 0.98
CA ALA A 22 0.35 -1.52 0.17
C ALA A 22 0.95 -1.64 -1.24
N SER A 23 1.22 -0.50 -1.89
CA SER A 23 1.92 -0.47 -3.18
C SER A 23 3.37 -0.96 -3.09
N GLY A 24 4.05 -0.73 -1.96
CA GLY A 24 5.37 -1.27 -1.68
C GLY A 24 5.41 -2.79 -1.59
N VAL A 25 4.38 -3.42 -1.01
CA VAL A 25 4.23 -4.89 -0.98
C VAL A 25 4.09 -5.44 -2.39
N ALA A 26 3.15 -4.90 -3.17
CA ALA A 26 2.96 -5.32 -4.55
C ALA A 26 4.21 -5.09 -5.42
N TYR A 27 4.94 -4.00 -5.18
CA TYR A 27 6.20 -3.75 -5.86
C TYR A 27 7.25 -4.81 -5.52
N ARG A 28 7.44 -5.13 -4.24
CA ARG A 28 8.41 -6.14 -3.82
C ARG A 28 8.08 -7.53 -4.37
N GLU A 29 6.80 -7.90 -4.40
CA GLU A 29 6.35 -9.12 -5.08
C GLU A 29 6.70 -9.13 -6.57
N ARG A 30 6.58 -7.99 -7.28
CA ARG A 30 6.96 -7.87 -8.70
C ARG A 30 8.46 -8.07 -8.94
N LEU A 31 9.29 -7.73 -7.95
CA LEU A 31 10.74 -7.88 -8.00
C LEU A 31 11.23 -9.24 -7.51
N ASN A 32 10.33 -10.18 -7.17
CA ASN A 32 10.66 -11.44 -6.48
C ASN A 32 11.43 -11.23 -5.16
N LEU A 33 11.23 -10.08 -4.50
CA LEU A 33 11.80 -9.82 -3.18
C LEU A 33 10.89 -10.41 -2.10
N PRO A 34 11.44 -11.03 -1.05
CA PRO A 34 10.63 -11.56 0.04
C PRO A 34 9.95 -10.40 0.77
N VAL A 35 8.62 -10.38 0.73
CA VAL A 35 7.80 -9.42 1.47
C VAL A 35 6.71 -10.17 2.23
N ILE A 36 6.49 -9.76 3.48
CA ILE A 36 5.49 -10.37 4.37
C ILE A 36 4.38 -9.34 4.60
N PRO A 37 3.22 -9.43 3.90
CA PRO A 37 2.14 -8.46 4.04
C PRO A 37 1.63 -8.36 5.49
N ALA A 38 1.56 -9.49 6.20
CA ALA A 38 1.16 -9.53 7.61
C ALA A 38 2.07 -8.68 8.51
N GLN A 39 3.37 -8.61 8.22
CA GLN A 39 4.30 -7.79 9.00
C GLN A 39 4.04 -6.30 8.78
N VAL A 40 3.69 -5.90 7.55
CA VAL A 40 3.31 -4.53 7.23
C VAL A 40 1.98 -4.17 7.90
N GLU A 41 1.03 -5.09 7.90
CA GLU A 41 -0.27 -4.92 8.54
C GLU A 41 -0.17 -4.73 10.07
N HIS A 42 0.78 -5.40 10.71
CA HIS A 42 1.08 -5.20 12.14
C HIS A 42 1.78 -3.86 12.43
N GLN A 43 2.52 -3.30 11.47
CA GLN A 43 3.13 -1.97 11.61
C GLN A 43 2.12 -0.84 11.43
N GLN A 44 1.00 -1.10 10.76
CA GLN A 44 -0.06 -0.11 10.58
C GLN A 44 -0.98 -0.03 11.82
N PRO A 45 -1.51 1.17 12.12
CA PRO A 45 -2.49 1.34 13.19
C PRO A 45 -3.77 0.53 12.91
N GLU A 46 -4.39 0.01 13.97
CA GLU A 46 -5.52 -0.93 13.86
C GLU A 46 -6.70 -0.38 13.07
N GLU A 47 -6.97 0.93 13.21
CA GLU A 47 -8.04 1.63 12.50
C GLU A 47 -7.85 1.66 10.97
N LEU A 48 -6.63 1.46 10.48
CA LEU A 48 -6.31 1.48 9.04
C LEU A 48 -5.98 0.08 8.50
N ARG A 49 -6.05 -0.98 9.30
CA ARG A 49 -5.82 -2.36 8.83
C ARG A 49 -6.86 -2.80 7.81
N ASP A 50 -8.14 -2.50 8.07
CA ASP A 50 -9.21 -2.83 7.12
C ASP A 50 -9.02 -2.07 5.80
N TYR A 51 -8.64 -0.78 5.89
CA TYR A 51 -8.30 0.03 4.71
C TYR A 51 -7.10 -0.55 3.93
N PHE A 52 -6.06 -1.00 4.65
CA PHE A 52 -4.89 -1.63 4.04
C PHE A 52 -5.24 -2.91 3.29
N ARG A 53 -6.11 -3.76 3.86
CA ARG A 53 -6.58 -5.00 3.22
C ARG A 53 -7.30 -4.72 1.90
N GLU A 54 -8.26 -3.77 1.91
CA GLU A 54 -8.99 -3.38 0.70
C GLU A 54 -8.03 -2.93 -0.41
N ARG A 55 -7.03 -2.13 -0.06
CA ARG A 55 -6.03 -1.62 -1.01
C ARG A 55 -5.08 -2.71 -1.49
N LEU A 56 -4.67 -3.64 -0.64
CA LEU A 56 -3.93 -4.83 -1.07
C LEU A 56 -4.74 -5.66 -2.07
N THR A 57 -6.02 -5.94 -1.80
CA THR A 57 -6.89 -6.65 -2.74
C THR A 57 -7.13 -5.89 -4.04
N MET A 58 -7.01 -4.57 -4.06
CA MET A 58 -7.09 -3.78 -5.29
C MET A 58 -5.77 -3.83 -6.09
N ILE A 59 -4.63 -3.73 -5.41
CA ILE A 59 -3.31 -3.59 -6.04
C ILE A 59 -2.75 -4.94 -6.50
N LEU A 60 -2.94 -6.02 -5.72
CA LEU A 60 -2.44 -7.37 -6.02
C LEU A 60 -2.95 -7.94 -7.38
N PRO A 61 -4.27 -7.95 -7.67
CA PRO A 61 -4.77 -8.46 -8.96
C PRO A 61 -4.37 -7.57 -10.13
N SER A 62 -4.34 -6.24 -9.96
CA SER A 62 -3.80 -5.32 -10.97
C SER A 62 -2.32 -5.65 -11.29
N CYS A 63 -1.53 -6.01 -10.28
CA CYS A 63 -0.14 -6.42 -10.46
C CYS A 63 -0.02 -7.80 -11.13
N SER A 64 -0.92 -8.75 -10.83
CA SER A 64 -0.96 -10.07 -11.47
C SER A 64 -1.24 -10.00 -12.98
N SER A 65 -2.01 -9.01 -13.43
CA SER A 65 -2.29 -8.76 -14.85
C SER A 65 -1.10 -8.16 -15.61
N SER A 66 -0.21 -7.42 -14.93
CA SER A 66 0.99 -6.84 -15.54
C SER A 66 2.07 -7.90 -15.85
N ARG A 67 1.90 -9.14 -15.35
CA ARG A 67 2.71 -10.32 -15.72
C ARG A 67 2.32 -10.92 -17.09
N ARG A 68 1.26 -10.41 -17.73
CA ARG A 68 0.89 -10.69 -19.13
C ARG A 68 1.18 -9.48 -20.03
N GLN A 69 2.45 -9.15 -20.23
CA GLN A 69 2.84 -8.53 -21.50
C GLN A 69 4.03 -9.33 -22.05
N PRO A 70 3.97 -9.73 -23.34
CA PRO A 70 4.99 -10.55 -23.99
C PRO A 70 6.34 -9.85 -24.14
#